data_AF-A0A6B1GJU8-F1
#
_entry.id   AF-A0A6B1GJU8-F1
#
_cell.length_a   1.000
_cell.length_b   1.000
_cell.length_c   1.000
_cell.angle_alpha   90.00
_cell.angle_beta   90.00
_cell.angle_gamma   90.00
#
_symmetry.space_group_name_H-M   'P 1'
#
loop_
_entity.id
_entity.type
_entity.pdbx_description
1 polymer ?
#
loop_
_entity_poly.entity_id
_entity_poly.type
_entity_poly.pdbx_seq_one_letter_code
_entity_poly.pdbx_strand_id
1 'polypeptide(L)' 'MSISKEAELINSIVVFFRRCEEEGDYNALYEMGFGPSEVRALGALSSADTLRIASMKSHFLTIKLNREVYWRLID' A
#
# COMPACT_ATOMS: atom_id res chain seq x y z
N MET A 1 -3.22 21.52 9.76
CA MET A 1 -3.05 20.20 10.41
C MET A 1 -2.03 19.41 9.61
N SER A 2 -0.92 18.98 10.21
CA SER A 2 0.03 18.11 9.51
C SER A 2 -0.59 16.74 9.28
N ILE A 3 -0.45 16.22 8.06
CA ILE A 3 -0.72 14.82 7.77
C ILE A 3 0.30 14.01 8.55
N SER A 4 -0.10 12.94 9.23
CA SER A 4 0.85 12.09 9.94
C SER A 4 1.72 11.34 8.92
N LYS A 5 2.97 11.02 9.26
CA LYS A 5 3.86 10.26 8.35
C LYS A 5 3.28 8.90 8.00
N GLU A 6 2.49 8.35 8.90
CA GLU A 6 1.66 7.18 8.71
C GLU A 6 0.61 7.35 7.61
N ALA A 7 -0.09 8.49 7.57
CA ALA A 7 -1.08 8.77 6.54
C ALA A 7 -0.42 9.06 5.18
N GLU A 8 0.76 9.69 5.17
CA GLU A 8 1.57 9.81 3.95
C GLU A 8 1.92 8.43 3.37
N LEU A 9 2.37 7.50 4.23
CA LEU A 9 2.74 6.15 3.83
C LEU A 9 1.54 5.33 3.31
N ILE A 10 0.39 5.42 3.99
CA ILE A 10 -0.86 4.79 3.53
C ILE A 10 -1.25 5.34 2.15
N ASN A 11 -1.18 6.66 1.95
CA ASN A 11 -1.47 7.26 0.66
C ASN A 11 -0.52 6.75 -0.44
N SER A 12 0.78 6.64 -0.16
CA SER A 12 1.75 6.08 -1.11
C SER A 12 1.45 4.63 -1.49
N ILE A 13 1.02 3.81 -0.54
CA ILE A 13 0.63 2.41 -0.78
C ILE A 13 -0.62 2.33 -1.66
N VAL A 14 -1.60 3.19 -1.39
CA VAL A 14 -2.84 3.23 -2.16
C VAL A 14 -2.60 3.70 -3.60
N VAL A 15 -1.72 4.69 -3.79
CA VAL A 15 -1.26 5.11 -5.13
C VAL A 15 -0.49 4.00 -5.83
N PHE A 16 0.40 3.31 -5.11
CA PHE A 16 1.13 2.15 -5.64
C PHE A 16 0.16 1.06 -6.12
N PHE A 17 -0.86 0.74 -5.33
CA PHE A 17 -1.90 -0.21 -5.71
C PHE A 17 -2.59 0.16 -7.02
N ARG A 18 -2.98 1.44 -7.18
CA ARG A 18 -3.62 1.91 -8.42
C ARG A 18 -2.74 1.71 -9.64
N ARG A 19 -1.43 1.95 -9.50
CA ARG A 19 -0.47 1.71 -10.58
C ARG A 19 -0.35 0.24 -10.91
N CYS A 20 -0.28 -0.64 -9.90
CA CYS A 20 -0.30 -2.09 -10.12
C CYS A 20 -1.58 -2.55 -10.85
N GLU A 21 -2.74 -1.96 -10.51
CA GLU A 21 -4.00 -2.24 -11.21
C GLU A 21 -3.97 -1.79 -12.68
N GLU A 22 -3.57 -0.53 -12.93
CA GLU A 22 -3.47 0.06 -14.28
C GLU A 22 -2.46 -0.68 -15.18
N GLU A 23 -1.35 -1.13 -14.60
CA GLU A 23 -0.28 -1.84 -15.29
C GLU A 23 -0.53 -3.37 -15.38
N GLY A 24 -1.55 -3.88 -14.67
CA GLY A 24 -1.84 -5.32 -14.56
C GLY A 24 -0.81 -6.13 -13.77
N ASP A 25 0.08 -5.46 -13.02
CA ASP A 25 1.11 -6.06 -12.19
C ASP A 25 0.57 -6.46 -10.81
N TYR A 26 -0.24 -7.52 -10.81
CA TYR A 26 -0.75 -8.09 -9.57
C TYR A 26 0.31 -8.85 -8.75
N ASN A 27 1.46 -9.20 -9.36
CA ASN A 27 2.54 -9.91 -8.66
C ASN A 27 3.14 -9.06 -7.56
N ALA A 28 3.35 -7.77 -7.82
CA ALA A 28 3.83 -6.83 -6.80
C ALA A 28 2.90 -6.76 -5.57
N LEU A 29 1.58 -6.88 -5.77
CA LEU A 29 0.60 -6.91 -4.68
C LEU A 29 0.66 -8.22 -3.89
N TYR A 30 0.87 -9.35 -4.56
CA TYR A 30 1.07 -10.64 -3.88
C TYR A 30 2.33 -10.64 -3.02
N GLU A 31 3.43 -10.04 -3.48
CA GLU A 31 4.67 -9.90 -2.69
C GLU A 31 4.47 -9.03 -1.44
N MET A 32 3.54 -8.07 -1.49
CA MET A 32 3.12 -7.28 -0.32
C MET A 32 2.15 -8.03 0.61
N GLY A 33 1.75 -9.25 0.25
CA GLY A 33 0.86 -10.11 1.04
C GLY A 33 -0.63 -9.92 0.77
N PHE A 34 -1.02 -9.22 -0.31
CA PHE A 34 -2.43 -9.14 -0.71
C PHE A 34 -2.87 -10.46 -1.35
N GLY A 35 -3.99 -11.02 -0.90
CA GLY A 35 -4.59 -12.19 -1.51
C GLY A 35 -5.51 -11.84 -2.68
N PRO A 36 -6.00 -12.85 -3.42
CA PRO A 36 -6.89 -12.63 -4.57
C PRO A 36 -8.20 -11.91 -4.20
N SER A 37 -8.69 -12.11 -2.97
CA SER A 37 -9.87 -11.42 -2.42
C SER A 37 -9.61 -9.93 -2.21
N GLU A 38 -8.48 -9.61 -1.61
CA GLU A 38 -8.08 -8.25 -1.29
C GLU A 38 -7.80 -7.47 -2.57
N VAL A 39 -7.10 -8.07 -3.53
CA VAL A 39 -6.84 -7.48 -4.86
C VAL A 39 -8.15 -7.16 -5.59
N ARG A 40 -9.12 -8.10 -5.60
CA ARG A 40 -10.44 -7.85 -6.21
C ARG A 40 -11.21 -6.74 -5.50
N ALA A 41 -11.20 -6.71 -4.17
CA ALA A 41 -11.87 -5.68 -3.39
C ALA A 41 -11.26 -4.30 -3.63
N LEU A 42 -9.93 -4.23 -3.76
CA LEU A 42 -9.22 -3.00 -4.03
C LEU A 42 -9.46 -2.50 -5.48
N GLY A 43 -9.50 -3.38 -6.47
CA GLY A 43 -9.83 -3.01 -7.86
C GLY A 43 -11.28 -2.54 -8.03
N ALA A 44 -12.18 -2.94 -7.11
CA ALA A 44 -13.56 -2.46 -7.10
C ALA A 44 -13.72 -1.05 -6.50
N LEU A 45 -12.68 -0.49 -5.87
CA LEU A 45 -12.75 0.85 -5.29
C LEU A 45 -12.81 1.92 -6.38
N SER A 46 -13.53 3.01 -6.13
CA SER A 46 -13.45 4.21 -6.96
C SER A 46 -12.25 5.08 -6.56
N SER A 47 -11.85 6.03 -7.41
CA SER A 47 -10.82 7.02 -7.08
C SER A 47 -11.20 7.85 -5.83
N ALA A 48 -12.49 8.07 -5.61
CA ALA A 48 -12.99 8.75 -4.40
C ALA A 48 -12.81 7.91 -3.14
N ASP A 49 -13.04 6.59 -3.22
CA ASP A 49 -12.83 5.66 -2.10
C ASP A 49 -11.34 5.57 -1.74
N THR A 50 -10.50 5.56 -2.77
CA THR A 50 -9.03 5.54 -2.70
C THR A 50 -8.52 6.76 -1.92
N LEU A 51 -9.02 7.95 -2.25
CA LEU A 51 -8.72 9.21 -1.55
C LEU A 51 -9.26 9.20 -0.10
N ARG A 52 -10.44 8.63 0.11
CA ARG A 52 -11.05 8.51 1.44
C ARG A 52 -10.21 7.61 2.35
N ILE A 53 -9.75 6.46 1.86
CA ILE A 53 -8.89 5.54 2.60
C ILE A 53 -7.57 6.21 2.97
N ALA A 54 -6.96 6.98 2.05
CA ALA A 54 -5.75 7.75 2.35
C ALA A 54 -5.96 8.78 3.48
N SER A 55 -7.17 9.32 3.63
CA SER A 55 -7.53 10.24 4.73
C SER A 55 -7.90 9.53 6.05
N MET A 56 -8.25 8.24 5.99
CA MET A 56 -8.51 7.46 7.18
C MET A 56 -7.16 7.09 7.80
N LYS A 57 -6.89 7.58 9.00
CA LYS A 57 -5.70 7.22 9.80
C LYS A 57 -5.69 5.74 10.23
N SER A 58 -6.45 4.86 9.57
CA SER A 58 -6.51 3.43 9.88
C SER A 58 -5.45 2.68 9.10
N HIS A 59 -4.62 1.96 9.82
CA HIS A 59 -3.60 1.09 9.25
C HIS A 59 -4.22 -0.24 8.80
N PHE A 60 -4.06 -0.59 7.53
CA PHE A 60 -4.38 -1.94 7.03
C PHE A 60 -3.12 -2.77 6.69
N LEU A 61 -1.93 -2.17 6.73
CA LEU A 61 -0.65 -2.86 6.60
C LEU A 61 0.22 -2.65 7.85
N THR A 62 0.88 -3.73 8.26
CA THR A 62 1.92 -3.68 9.31
C THR A 62 3.28 -3.66 8.64
N ILE A 63 3.93 -2.50 8.60
CA ILE A 63 5.26 -2.34 8.00
C ILE A 63 6.31 -2.54 9.09
N LYS A 64 7.20 -3.50 8.89
CA LYS A 64 8.33 -3.78 9.80
C LYS A 64 9.63 -3.71 9.03
N LEU A 65 10.66 -3.15 9.67
CA LEU A 65 12.02 -3.15 9.13
C LEU A 65 12.57 -4.58 9.14
N ASN A 66 12.88 -5.12 7.97
CA ASN A 66 13.71 -6.32 7.85
C ASN A 66 15.18 -5.91 8.10
N ARG A 67 15.64 -6.05 9.35
CA ARG A 67 16.98 -5.61 9.77
C ARG A 67 18.09 -6.38 9.07
N GLU A 68 17.89 -7.65 8.74
CA GLU A 68 18.89 -8.46 8.05
C GLU A 68 19.15 -7.92 6.64
N VAL A 69 18.08 -7.68 5.87
CA VAL A 69 18.20 -7.11 4.52
C VAL A 69 18.70 -5.67 4.58
N TYR A 70 18.19 -4.88 5.54
CA TYR A 70 18.57 -3.48 5.69
C TYR A 70 20.08 -3.30 5.89
N TRP A 71 20.70 -4.06 6.80
CA TRP A 71 22.14 -3.95 7.05
C TRP A 71 22.96 -4.40 5.83
N ARG A 72 22.57 -5.48 5.15
CA ARG A 72 23.23 -5.90 3.91
C ARG A 72 23.20 -4.86 2.77
N LEU A 73 22.26 -3.93 2.81
CA LEU A 73 22.07 -2.93 1.76
C LEU A 73 22.92 -1.67 2.02
N ILE A 74 23.31 -1.43 3.27
CA ILE A 74 24.06 -0.24 3.69
C ILE A 74 25.55 -0.55 3.92
N ASP A 75 25.91 -1.81 4.20
CA ASP A 75 27.29 -2.31 4.17
C ASP A 75 27.86 -2.37 2.75
#